data_AF-W2XPY1-F1
#
_entry.id   AF-W2XPY1-F1
#
_cell.length_a   1.000
_cell.length_b   1.000
_cell.length_c   1.000
_cell.angle_alpha   90.00
_cell.angle_beta   90.00
_cell.angle_gamma   90.00
#
_symmetry.space_group_name_H-M   'P 1'
#
loop_
_entity.id
_entity.type
_entity.pdbx_description
1 polymer ?
#
loop_
_entity_poly.entity_id
_entity_poly.type
_entity_poly.pdbx_seq_one_letter_code
_entity_poly.pdbx_strand_id
1 'polypeptide(L)'
;MAITKAKDLDNFEATCIRPRETDRAGATAEVSLREVANELEAHWGSRFQATTPPPVYIVQLLRASATQVEQRMANLTRSARMAQDCVVGSLAAYEALHQEWTAFGERSQRDWAAFGQRLAAHKENLTSKQNAIDAFLGDLELIPIAEVVDPLPLIENIDDFEHAE
;
A
#
# COMPACT_ATOMS: atom_id res chain seq x y z
N MET A 1 15.24 61.94 2.21
CA MET A 1 16.52 61.26 2.50
C MET A 1 16.90 60.54 1.21
N ALA A 2 18.00 60.92 0.56
CA ALA A 2 18.40 60.27 -0.69
C ALA A 2 19.23 59.03 -0.35
N ILE A 3 18.78 57.85 -0.76
CA ILE A 3 19.56 56.60 -0.64
C ILE A 3 20.61 56.65 -1.75
N THR A 4 21.87 56.87 -1.38
CA THR A 4 22.96 57.04 -2.36
C THR A 4 24.06 55.99 -2.22
N LYS A 5 24.11 55.28 -1.10
CA LYS A 5 25.09 54.23 -0.80
C LYS A 5 24.40 52.99 -0.22
N ALA A 6 25.04 51.82 -0.36
CA ALA A 6 24.53 50.55 0.16
C ALA A 6 24.24 50.60 1.68
N LYS A 7 25.06 51.33 2.44
CA LYS A 7 24.85 51.55 3.88
C LYS A 7 23.57 52.33 4.19
N ASP A 8 23.15 53.23 3.30
CA ASP A 8 21.90 53.98 3.45
C ASP A 8 20.69 53.06 3.21
N LEU A 9 20.82 52.10 2.29
CA LEU A 9 19.81 51.09 2.00
C LEU A 9 19.67 50.10 3.16
N ASP A 10 20.77 49.55 3.67
CA ASP A 10 20.75 48.66 4.84
C ASP A 10 20.11 49.33 6.06
N ASN A 11 20.45 50.60 6.28
CA ASN A 11 19.88 51.37 7.38
C ASN A 11 18.38 51.61 7.18
N PHE A 12 17.94 51.89 5.95
CA PHE A 12 16.53 52.00 5.62
C PHE A 12 15.78 50.67 5.80
N GLU A 13 16.34 49.57 5.29
CA GLU A 13 15.76 48.22 5.44
C GLU A 13 15.59 47.84 6.92
N ALA A 14 16.65 48.00 7.70
CA ALA A 14 16.64 47.70 9.13
C ALA A 14 15.68 48.58 9.93
N THR A 15 15.49 49.84 9.52
CA THR A 15 14.68 50.81 10.29
C THR A 15 13.20 50.80 9.88
N CYS A 16 12.90 50.51 8.62
CA CYS A 16 11.56 50.78 8.06
C CYS A 16 10.81 49.57 7.50
N ILE A 17 11.49 48.47 7.15
CA ILE A 17 10.85 47.37 6.38
C ILE A 17 11.22 45.98 6.88
N ARG A 18 12.23 45.84 7.75
CA ARG A 18 12.59 44.55 8.36
C ARG A 18 11.51 44.16 9.39
N PRO A 19 10.82 43.03 9.20
CA PRO A 19 9.81 42.59 10.16
C PRO A 19 10.41 42.23 11.50
N ARG A 20 9.65 42.49 12.59
CA ARG A 20 10.10 42.25 13.96
C ARG A 20 10.12 40.76 14.32
N GLU A 21 9.25 39.97 13.70
CA GLU A 21 9.12 38.54 13.97
C GLU A 21 9.23 37.71 12.69
N THR A 22 10.31 36.93 12.61
CA THR A 22 10.53 35.89 11.60
C THR A 22 10.78 34.55 12.28
N ASP A 23 10.18 33.48 11.77
CA ASP A 23 10.41 32.14 12.28
C ASP A 23 11.83 31.62 11.93
N ARG A 24 12.15 30.40 12.39
CA ARG A 24 13.46 29.77 12.12
C ARG A 24 13.74 29.51 10.63
N ALA A 25 12.71 29.49 9.78
CA ALA A 25 12.85 29.36 8.33
C ALA A 25 12.94 30.73 7.63
N GLY A 26 12.88 31.83 8.38
CA GLY A 26 12.91 33.19 7.86
C GLY A 26 11.55 33.67 7.34
N ALA A 27 10.47 32.92 7.56
CA ALA A 27 9.13 33.34 7.18
C ALA A 27 8.57 34.31 8.24
N THR A 28 8.12 35.47 7.78
CA THR A 28 7.55 36.50 8.65
C THR A 28 6.13 36.13 9.06
N ALA A 29 5.80 36.29 10.34
CA ALA A 29 4.43 36.16 10.81
C ALA A 29 3.52 37.23 10.18
N GLU A 30 2.31 36.85 9.78
CA GLU A 30 1.35 37.75 9.13
C GLU A 30 1.06 39.01 9.97
N VAL A 31 1.04 38.88 11.29
CA VAL A 31 0.86 40.00 12.23
C VAL A 31 1.99 41.02 12.13
N SER A 32 3.24 40.56 12.02
CA SER A 32 4.43 41.42 11.94
C SER A 32 4.50 42.16 10.60
N LEU A 33 4.05 41.51 9.50
CA LEU A 33 3.89 42.19 8.20
C LEU A 33 2.84 43.31 8.27
N ARG A 34 1.74 43.08 9.00
CA ARG A 34 0.66 44.06 9.16
C ARG A 34 1.09 45.27 9.97
N GLU A 35 1.88 45.05 11.02
CA GLU A 35 2.46 46.13 11.83
C GLU A 35 3.39 47.01 10.99
N VAL A 36 4.32 46.42 10.23
CA VAL A 36 5.21 47.17 9.34
C VAL A 36 4.43 47.98 8.31
N ALA A 37 3.37 47.39 7.72
CA ALA A 37 2.50 48.10 6.78
C ALA A 37 1.80 49.31 7.43
N ASN A 38 1.25 49.14 8.63
CA ASN A 38 0.59 50.21 9.38
C ASN A 38 1.57 51.34 9.77
N GLU A 39 2.79 50.99 10.20
CA GLU A 39 3.83 51.96 10.54
C GLU A 39 4.28 52.76 9.30
N LEU A 40 4.43 52.09 8.16
CA LEU A 40 4.73 52.74 6.89
C LEU A 40 3.60 53.67 6.44
N GLU A 41 2.35 53.22 6.54
CA GLU A 41 1.17 54.00 6.18
C GLU A 41 1.04 55.25 7.07
N ALA A 42 1.24 55.12 8.38
CA ALA A 42 1.24 56.26 9.30
C ALA A 42 2.36 57.27 8.98
N HIS A 43 3.56 56.77 8.67
CA HIS A 43 4.72 57.61 8.39
C HIS A 43 4.63 58.33 7.03
N TRP A 44 4.03 57.69 6.02
CA TRP A 44 3.99 58.21 4.65
C TRP A 44 2.65 58.84 4.29
N GLY A 45 1.56 58.52 4.98
CA GLY A 45 0.20 58.97 4.67
C GLY A 45 0.04 60.49 4.70
N SER A 46 0.79 61.20 5.55
CA SER A 46 0.80 62.67 5.58
C SER A 46 1.60 63.31 4.42
N ARG A 47 2.53 62.55 3.82
CA ARG A 47 3.47 63.01 2.80
C ARG A 47 3.04 62.62 1.39
N PHE A 48 2.22 61.57 1.29
CA PHE A 48 1.66 61.08 0.04
C PHE A 48 0.44 61.92 -0.35
N GLN A 49 0.65 62.89 -1.23
CA GLN A 49 -0.45 63.63 -1.86
C GLN A 49 -0.96 62.82 -3.07
N ALA A 50 -2.07 62.11 -2.91
CA ALA A 50 -2.68 61.28 -3.96
C ALA A 50 -3.29 62.08 -5.14
N THR A 51 -3.01 63.38 -5.23
CA THR A 51 -3.55 64.29 -6.25
C THR A 51 -2.87 64.16 -7.61
N THR A 52 -1.65 63.60 -7.67
CA THR A 52 -0.95 63.33 -8.93
C THR A 52 -0.95 61.83 -9.22
N PRO A 53 -1.47 61.38 -10.38
CA PRO A 53 -1.41 59.98 -10.75
C PRO A 53 0.06 59.53 -10.88
N PRO A 54 0.40 58.28 -10.50
CA PRO A 54 1.76 57.79 -10.61
C PRO A 54 2.23 57.86 -12.07
N PRO A 55 3.49 58.24 -12.32
CA PRO A 55 4.07 58.19 -13.65
C PRO A 55 3.87 56.82 -14.30
N VAL A 56 3.58 56.81 -15.61
CA VAL A 56 3.20 55.60 -16.38
C VAL A 56 4.18 54.44 -16.19
N TYR A 57 5.49 54.71 -16.10
CA TYR A 57 6.50 53.67 -15.89
C TYR A 57 6.36 52.95 -14.54
N ILE A 58 5.94 53.66 -13.47
CA ILE A 58 5.68 53.03 -12.16
C ILE A 58 4.46 52.12 -12.24
N VAL A 59 3.40 52.56 -12.93
CA VAL A 59 2.21 51.74 -13.15
C VAL A 59 2.56 50.48 -13.95
N GLN A 60 3.42 50.60 -14.96
CA GLN A 60 3.89 49.45 -15.75
C GLN A 60 4.74 48.49 -14.91
N LEU A 61 5.63 48.99 -14.05
CA LEU A 61 6.42 48.17 -13.13
C LEU A 61 5.55 47.39 -12.15
N LEU A 62 4.57 48.06 -11.53
CA LEU A 62 3.62 47.42 -10.60
C LEU A 62 2.77 46.36 -11.33
N ARG A 63 2.31 46.66 -12.55
CA ARG A 63 1.51 45.73 -13.35
C ARG A 63 2.32 44.49 -13.77
N ALA A 64 3.59 44.66 -14.13
CA ALA A 64 4.50 43.54 -14.41
C ALA A 64 4.71 42.65 -13.18
N SER A 65 4.90 43.25 -11.99
CA SER A 65 5.01 42.48 -10.75
C SER A 65 3.73 41.70 -10.42
N ALA A 66 2.55 42.30 -10.62
CA ALA A 66 1.27 41.62 -10.43
C ALA A 66 1.12 40.41 -11.36
N THR A 67 1.44 40.58 -12.65
CA THR A 67 1.40 39.46 -13.61
C THR A 67 2.37 38.33 -13.27
N GLN A 68 3.55 38.66 -12.72
CA GLN A 68 4.53 37.65 -12.32
C GLN A 68 4.05 36.85 -11.10
N VAL A 69 3.41 37.50 -10.12
CA VAL A 69 2.83 36.83 -8.95
C VAL A 69 1.69 35.91 -9.35
N GLU A 70 0.76 36.38 -10.20
CA GLU A 70 -0.34 35.58 -10.74
C GLU A 70 0.19 34.34 -11.49
N GLN A 71 1.20 34.52 -12.33
CA GLN A 71 1.81 33.42 -13.09
C GLN A 71 2.51 32.41 -12.17
N ARG A 72 3.22 32.88 -11.14
CA ARG A 72 3.81 32.01 -10.12
C ARG A 72 2.74 31.24 -9.35
N MET A 73 1.65 31.89 -8.96
CA MET A 73 0.53 31.23 -8.25
C MET A 73 -0.14 30.17 -9.12
N ALA A 74 -0.34 30.45 -10.41
CA ALA A 74 -0.87 29.49 -11.37
C ALA A 74 0.05 28.27 -11.54
N ASN A 75 1.36 28.49 -11.65
CA ASN A 75 2.35 27.42 -11.73
C ASN A 75 2.40 26.60 -10.43
N LEU A 76 2.36 27.26 -9.27
CA LEU A 76 2.34 26.60 -7.96
C LEU A 76 1.08 25.73 -7.83
N THR A 77 -0.08 26.25 -8.21
CA THR A 77 -1.36 25.52 -8.18
C THR A 77 -1.32 24.31 -9.11
N ARG A 78 -0.78 24.46 -10.32
CA ARG A 78 -0.59 23.35 -11.26
C ARG A 78 0.33 22.28 -10.65
N SER A 79 1.46 22.69 -10.08
CA SER A 79 2.40 21.78 -9.44
C SER A 79 1.77 21.05 -8.25
N ALA A 80 0.99 21.74 -7.43
CA ALA A 80 0.31 21.16 -6.29
C ALA A 80 -0.75 20.13 -6.73
N ARG A 81 -1.51 20.42 -7.79
CA ARG A 81 -2.46 19.47 -8.39
C ARG A 81 -1.77 18.22 -8.92
N MET A 82 -0.68 18.38 -9.67
CA MET A 82 0.09 17.23 -10.16
C MET A 82 0.64 16.37 -9.01
N ALA A 83 1.16 17.00 -7.95
CA ALA A 83 1.61 16.27 -6.76
C ALA A 83 0.46 15.52 -6.08
N GLN A 84 -0.72 16.15 -5.98
CA GLN A 84 -1.92 15.51 -5.46
C GLN A 84 -2.34 14.31 -6.32
N ASP A 85 -2.36 14.44 -7.64
CA ASP A 85 -2.70 13.36 -8.56
C ASP A 85 -1.73 12.18 -8.42
N CYS A 86 -0.43 12.45 -8.26
CA CYS A 86 0.57 11.41 -7.99
C CYS A 86 0.29 10.66 -6.68
N VAL A 87 -0.08 11.37 -5.61
CA VAL A 87 -0.41 10.74 -4.32
C VAL A 87 -1.68 9.91 -4.42
N VAL A 88 -2.73 10.44 -5.05
CA VAL A 88 -4.00 9.73 -5.27
C VAL A 88 -3.77 8.46 -6.10
N GLY A 89 -3.00 8.57 -7.19
CA GLY A 89 -2.66 7.41 -8.02
C GLY A 89 -1.84 6.35 -7.27
N SER A 90 -0.91 6.79 -6.43
CA SER A 90 -0.09 5.88 -5.60
C SER A 90 -0.92 5.16 -4.54
N LEU A 91 -1.89 5.86 -3.91
CA LEU A 91 -2.82 5.26 -2.96
C LEU A 91 -3.72 4.22 -3.65
N ALA A 92 -4.26 4.53 -4.83
CA ALA A 92 -5.06 3.58 -5.59
C ALA A 92 -4.26 2.33 -5.98
N ALA A 93 -2.99 2.48 -6.39
CA ALA A 93 -2.11 1.36 -6.68
C ALA A 93 -1.81 0.51 -5.43
N TYR A 94 -1.61 1.15 -4.29
CA TYR A 94 -1.44 0.47 -3.00
C TYR A 94 -2.69 -0.34 -2.62
N GLU A 95 -3.88 0.24 -2.76
CA GLU A 95 -5.16 -0.44 -2.48
C GLU A 95 -5.35 -1.66 -3.39
N ALA A 96 -5.01 -1.55 -4.68
CA ALA A 96 -5.05 -2.68 -5.61
C ALA A 96 -4.12 -3.82 -5.17
N LEU A 97 -2.88 -3.51 -4.81
CA LEU A 97 -1.92 -4.50 -4.29
C LEU A 97 -2.41 -5.14 -2.98
N HIS A 98 -3.03 -4.36 -2.10
CA HIS A 98 -3.60 -4.88 -0.86
C HIS A 98 -4.76 -5.86 -1.12
N GLN A 99 -5.62 -5.56 -2.09
CA GLN A 99 -6.70 -6.46 -2.51
C GLN A 99 -6.16 -7.75 -3.11
N GLU A 100 -5.14 -7.68 -3.98
CA GLU A 100 -4.47 -8.86 -4.54
C GLU A 100 -3.85 -9.73 -3.45
N TRP A 101 -3.15 -9.12 -2.48
CA TRP A 101 -2.56 -9.83 -1.35
C TRP A 101 -3.62 -10.54 -0.50
N THR A 102 -4.75 -9.88 -0.25
CA THR A 102 -5.88 -10.46 0.50
C THR A 102 -6.47 -11.67 -0.24
N ALA A 103 -6.74 -11.52 -1.54
CA ALA A 103 -7.27 -12.59 -2.38
C ALA A 103 -6.29 -13.78 -2.48
N PHE A 104 -4.98 -13.50 -2.52
CA PHE A 104 -3.94 -14.53 -2.45
C PHE A 104 -4.02 -15.30 -1.13
N GLY A 105 -4.14 -14.60 0.00
CA GLY A 105 -4.29 -15.22 1.32
C GLY A 105 -5.50 -16.16 1.40
N GLU A 106 -6.67 -15.70 0.95
CA GLU A 106 -7.89 -16.51 0.93
C GLU A 106 -7.76 -17.75 0.05
N ARG A 107 -7.16 -17.60 -1.14
CA ARG A 107 -6.93 -18.73 -2.06
C ARG A 107 -5.98 -19.76 -1.46
N SER A 108 -4.86 -19.29 -0.90
CA SER A 108 -3.89 -20.15 -0.23
C SER A 108 -4.54 -20.93 0.91
N GLN A 109 -5.33 -20.27 1.76
CA GLN A 109 -6.03 -20.94 2.85
C GLN A 109 -7.01 -22.01 2.35
N ARG A 110 -7.74 -21.73 1.27
CA ARG A 110 -8.65 -22.70 0.65
C ARG A 110 -7.91 -23.91 0.09
N ASP A 111 -6.80 -23.68 -0.61
CA ASP A 111 -5.99 -24.75 -1.21
C ASP A 111 -5.35 -25.63 -0.14
N TRP A 112 -4.84 -25.03 0.94
CA TRP A 112 -4.32 -25.75 2.10
C TRP A 112 -5.40 -26.59 2.79
N ALA A 113 -6.60 -26.06 2.97
CA ALA A 113 -7.72 -26.82 3.54
C ALA A 113 -8.09 -28.01 2.65
N ALA A 114 -8.15 -27.81 1.33
CA ALA A 114 -8.44 -28.88 0.36
C ALA A 114 -7.34 -29.95 0.31
N PHE A 115 -6.07 -29.56 0.47
CA PHE A 115 -4.97 -30.51 0.63
C PHE A 115 -5.11 -31.35 1.91
N GLY A 116 -5.40 -30.70 3.04
CA GLY A 116 -5.62 -31.39 4.31
C GLY A 116 -6.76 -32.42 4.24
N GLN A 117 -7.89 -32.06 3.60
CA GLN A 117 -9.01 -32.97 3.39
C GLN A 117 -8.61 -34.20 2.55
N ARG A 118 -7.85 -34.02 1.47
CA ARG A 118 -7.34 -35.13 0.65
C ARG A 118 -6.41 -36.04 1.44
N LEU A 119 -5.56 -35.47 2.28
CA LEU A 119 -4.65 -36.24 3.13
C LEU A 119 -5.43 -37.07 4.17
N ALA A 120 -6.46 -36.49 4.78
CA ALA A 120 -7.34 -37.19 5.70
C ALA A 120 -8.08 -38.35 5.02
N ALA A 121 -8.67 -38.10 3.85
CA ALA A 121 -9.34 -39.14 3.06
C ALA A 121 -8.37 -40.26 2.64
N HIS A 122 -7.14 -39.91 2.28
CA HIS A 122 -6.12 -40.91 1.96
C HIS A 122 -5.76 -41.78 3.18
N LYS A 123 -5.60 -41.17 4.35
CA LYS A 123 -5.38 -41.90 5.61
C LYS A 123 -6.53 -42.87 5.90
N GLU A 124 -7.77 -42.41 5.81
CA GLU A 124 -8.95 -43.23 6.02
C GLU A 124 -8.98 -44.42 5.05
N ASN A 125 -8.69 -44.19 3.77
CA ASN A 125 -8.61 -45.26 2.77
C ASN A 125 -7.55 -46.31 3.11
N LEU A 126 -6.37 -45.90 3.56
CA LEU A 126 -5.32 -46.82 4.00
C LEU A 126 -5.75 -47.62 5.22
N THR A 127 -6.39 -46.97 6.20
CA THR A 127 -6.95 -47.66 7.38
C THR A 127 -8.02 -48.67 6.98
N SER A 128 -8.93 -48.34 6.07
CA SER A 128 -9.92 -49.30 5.57
C SER A 128 -9.27 -50.51 4.89
N LYS A 129 -8.24 -50.27 4.06
CA LYS A 129 -7.48 -51.34 3.41
C LYS A 129 -6.77 -52.23 4.43
N GLN A 130 -6.16 -51.63 5.45
CA GLN A 130 -5.52 -52.36 6.54
C GLN A 130 -6.53 -53.27 7.26
N ASN A 131 -7.66 -52.70 7.69
CA ASN A 131 -8.69 -53.46 8.40
C ASN A 131 -9.25 -54.62 7.55
N ALA A 132 -9.39 -54.43 6.24
CA ALA A 132 -9.81 -55.49 5.34
C ALA A 132 -8.80 -56.63 5.30
N ILE A 133 -7.50 -56.32 5.20
CA ILE A 133 -6.43 -57.33 5.22
C ILE A 133 -6.41 -58.07 6.57
N ASP A 134 -6.53 -57.35 7.69
CA ASP A 134 -6.51 -57.96 9.02
C ASP A 134 -7.70 -58.92 9.20
N ALA A 135 -8.89 -58.56 8.68
CA ALA A 135 -10.05 -59.45 8.68
C ALA A 135 -9.82 -60.72 7.86
N PHE A 136 -9.29 -60.60 6.62
CA PHE A 136 -8.94 -61.75 5.80
C PHE A 136 -7.93 -62.68 6.49
N LEU A 137 -6.94 -62.13 7.19
CA LEU A 137 -5.97 -62.93 7.93
C LEU A 137 -6.59 -63.64 9.14
N GLY A 138 -7.56 -63.01 9.81
CA GLY A 138 -8.34 -63.65 10.88
C GLY A 138 -9.19 -64.82 10.39
N ASP A 139 -9.79 -64.71 9.20
CA ASP A 139 -10.57 -65.78 8.58
C ASP A 139 -9.70 -66.98 8.15
N LEU A 140 -8.39 -66.77 7.97
CA LEU A 140 -7.41 -67.78 7.60
C LEU A 140 -6.88 -68.58 8.81
N GLU A 141 -7.68 -68.84 9.84
CA GLU A 141 -7.34 -69.86 10.85
C GLU A 141 -7.21 -71.23 10.16
N LEU A 142 -6.00 -71.50 9.66
CA LEU A 142 -5.64 -72.75 9.02
C LEU A 142 -5.59 -73.83 10.10
N ILE A 143 -6.29 -74.94 9.86
CA ILE A 143 -6.09 -76.18 10.60
C ILE A 143 -4.57 -76.47 10.56
N PRO A 144 -3.89 -76.62 11.71
CA PRO A 144 -2.49 -76.98 11.73
C PRO A 144 -2.27 -78.22 10.85
N ILE A 145 -1.24 -78.23 10.00
CA ILE A 145 -0.95 -79.36 9.09
C ILE A 145 -0.91 -80.71 9.83
N ALA A 146 -0.54 -80.70 11.12
CA ALA A 146 -0.55 -81.88 11.98
C ALA A 146 -1.96 -82.49 12.23
N GLU A 147 -3.03 -81.71 12.06
CA GLU A 147 -4.43 -82.12 12.22
C GLU A 147 -5.13 -82.44 10.89
N VAL A 148 -4.46 -82.24 9.76
CA VAL A 148 -4.98 -82.60 8.43
C VAL A 148 -4.84 -84.11 8.24
N VAL A 149 -5.95 -84.83 8.35
CA VAL A 149 -6.01 -86.28 8.05
C VAL A 149 -5.85 -86.50 6.55
N ASP A 150 -4.93 -87.37 6.14
CA ASP A 150 -4.78 -87.78 4.74
C ASP A 150 -6.07 -88.47 4.27
N PRO A 151 -6.76 -87.95 3.25
CA PRO A 151 -8.00 -88.56 2.76
C PRO A 151 -7.74 -89.73 1.81
N LEU A 152 -6.52 -89.90 1.27
CA LEU A 152 -6.21 -90.96 0.31
C LEU A 152 -6.51 -92.39 0.82
N PRO A 153 -6.29 -92.73 2.11
CA PRO A 153 -6.66 -94.04 2.66
C PRO A 153 -8.18 -94.24 2.83
N LEU A 154 -8.99 -93.17 2.79
CA LEU A 154 -10.45 -93.22 2.96
C LEU A 154 -11.20 -93.27 1.63
N ILE A 155 -10.53 -93.08 0.50
CA ILE A 155 -11.14 -93.14 -0.82
C ILE A 155 -11.23 -94.61 -1.23
N GLU A 156 -12.45 -95.15 -1.20
CA GLU A 156 -12.74 -96.48 -1.74
C GLU A 156 -12.52 -96.46 -3.25
N ASN A 157 -11.71 -97.41 -3.75
CA ASN A 157 -11.40 -97.49 -5.16
C ASN A 157 -12.65 -97.97 -5.90
N ILE A 158 -13.17 -97.15 -6.81
CA ILE A 158 -14.35 -97.49 -7.61
C ILE A 158 -13.89 -98.44 -8.72
N ASP A 159 -14.60 -99.55 -8.90
CA ASP A 159 -14.32 -100.49 -10.00
C ASP A 159 -14.37 -99.76 -11.34
N ASP A 160 -13.30 -99.90 -12.12
CA ASP A 160 -13.20 -99.33 -13.45
C ASP A 160 -14.03 -100.16 -14.44
N PHE A 161 -15.26 -99.72 -14.69
CA PHE A 161 -16.15 -100.35 -15.65
C PHE A 161 -15.85 -99.96 -17.11
N GLU A 162 -14.96 -99.00 -17.38
CA GLU A 162 -14.61 -98.58 -18.75
C GLU A 162 -13.59 -99.53 -19.41
N HIS A 163 -12.89 -100.36 -18.63
CA HIS A 163 -11.86 -101.30 -19.11
C HIS A 163 -12.20 -102.79 -18.86
N ALA A 164 -13.47 -103.13 -18.63
CA ALA A 164 -13.89 -104.52 -18.52
C ALA A 164 -13.94 -105.18 -19.92
N GLU A 165 -13.09 -106.20 -20.13
CA GLU A 165 -13.06 -107.06 -21.34
C GLU A 165 -14.39 -107.78 -21.62
#